data_AF-A0A3S8XLY7-F1
#
_entry.id   AF-A0A3S8XLY7-F1
#
_cell.length_a   1.000
_cell.length_b   1.000
_cell.length_c   1.000
_cell.angle_alpha   90.00
_cell.angle_beta   90.00
_cell.angle_gamma   90.00
#
_symmetry.space_group_name_H-M   'P 1'
#
loop_
_entity.id
_entity.type
_entity.pdbx_description
1 polymer ?
#
loop_
_entity_poly.entity_id
_entity_poly.type
_entity_poly.pdbx_seq_one_letter_code
_entity_poly.pdbx_strand_id
1 'polypeptide(L)'
;MGSYALPRPDIRRKARGLLLALVVGALGTATALVSPPAAHAAESTLGAAAAQSGRYFGTAIASGKLGDSTYTSIANREFNMVTAENEMKIDATEPQRGQFNFSAADRVYNWAVQNGKQVRGHTLAWHSQQPGWMQSLSGSALRQAMIDHINGVMAHYKGKIAQWDVVNEAFADGSSGARRDSNLQRTGNDWIEVAFRTARAADPNAKLCYNDYNVENWNWAKTQAMYSMVRDFKQRGVPIDCVGFQSHFNSGSPYDSNFRTTLQNFAALGVDVAITELDIQGAPASTYANVTKDCLAVERCLGITVWGVRDSDSWRSEQTPLLFNNDGSKKPAYTAVLDALNGGDSTTPPAEGGQIKGVGSGRCLDVPNASTADGTQLQLWDCHSGSNQQWAATDGGELRVYGDKCLDAAGTGNGSKVQIYSCWGGDNQKWRLNSDGSIVGVQSGLCLDAVGNGTANGTQIQLYTCSNGSNQRWTLT
;
A
#
# COMPACT_ATOMS: atom_id res chain seq x y z
N MET A 1 70.99 -29.23 -19.00
CA MET A 1 72.09 -29.51 -19.94
C MET A 1 71.54 -30.47 -20.99
N GLY A 2 71.52 -30.24 -22.29
CA GLY A 2 72.01 -29.15 -23.13
C GLY A 2 71.25 -29.15 -24.46
N SER A 3 71.15 -27.95 -25.01
CA SER A 3 70.50 -27.53 -26.25
C SER A 3 71.10 -28.15 -27.53
N TYR A 4 70.36 -28.14 -28.65
CA TYR A 4 70.56 -27.19 -29.78
C TYR A 4 70.02 -27.68 -31.15
N ALA A 5 69.53 -26.66 -31.88
CA ALA A 5 69.71 -26.39 -33.31
C ALA A 5 68.59 -26.77 -34.32
N LEU A 6 67.90 -25.71 -34.77
CA LEU A 6 67.37 -25.54 -36.13
C LEU A 6 68.52 -25.30 -37.12
N PRO A 7 68.27 -25.51 -38.43
CA PRO A 7 68.29 -24.35 -39.34
C PRO A 7 67.25 -24.35 -40.48
N ARG A 8 66.77 -23.15 -40.84
CA ARG A 8 66.25 -22.70 -42.17
C ARG A 8 67.47 -22.38 -43.10
N PRO A 9 67.40 -21.95 -44.40
CA PRO A 9 66.33 -21.33 -45.22
C PRO A 9 66.32 -21.87 -46.70
N ASP A 10 65.61 -21.38 -47.74
CA ASP A 10 65.75 -20.05 -48.37
C ASP A 10 64.88 -19.83 -49.65
N ILE A 11 64.60 -18.54 -49.93
CA ILE A 11 64.44 -17.84 -51.25
C ILE A 11 63.13 -18.04 -52.06
N ARG A 12 62.20 -17.07 -52.10
CA ARG A 12 62.09 -15.85 -53.00
C ARG A 12 61.82 -16.22 -54.49
N ARG A 13 60.89 -15.65 -55.28
CA ARG A 13 60.35 -14.28 -55.40
C ARG A 13 59.18 -14.21 -56.42
N LYS A 14 58.16 -13.38 -56.11
CA LYS A 14 57.44 -12.38 -56.95
C LYS A 14 56.68 -12.76 -58.24
N ALA A 15 55.38 -12.44 -58.25
CA ALA A 15 54.76 -11.59 -59.29
C ALA A 15 53.60 -10.77 -58.69
N ARG A 16 53.47 -9.53 -59.16
CA ARG A 16 52.55 -8.46 -58.71
C ARG A 16 51.17 -8.65 -59.34
N GLY A 17 50.12 -8.27 -58.61
CA GLY A 17 48.78 -8.03 -59.15
C GLY A 17 47.94 -7.26 -58.14
N LEU A 18 47.94 -5.94 -58.28
CA LEU A 18 47.08 -5.01 -57.55
C LEU A 18 45.62 -5.26 -57.95
N LEU A 19 44.71 -5.46 -57.00
CA LEU A 19 43.29 -5.17 -57.17
C LEU A 19 42.68 -4.82 -55.80
N LEU A 20 42.42 -3.52 -55.65
CA LEU A 20 41.68 -2.91 -54.57
C LEU A 20 40.20 -3.26 -54.76
N ALA A 21 39.56 -3.93 -53.79
CA ALA A 21 38.10 -3.91 -53.65
C ALA A 21 37.72 -4.19 -52.18
N LEU A 22 37.05 -3.20 -51.60
CA LEU A 22 36.50 -3.13 -50.26
C LEU A 22 35.81 -4.42 -49.77
N VAL A 23 36.24 -4.92 -48.60
CA VAL A 23 35.40 -5.74 -47.72
C VAL A 23 35.35 -5.05 -46.36
N VAL A 24 34.23 -4.39 -46.10
CA VAL A 24 33.86 -3.83 -44.80
C VAL A 24 33.68 -4.98 -43.81
N GLY A 25 34.35 -4.88 -42.67
CA GLY A 25 34.24 -5.85 -41.58
C GLY A 25 32.87 -5.80 -40.91
N ALA A 26 32.26 -6.97 -40.73
CA ALA A 26 31.13 -7.14 -39.83
C ALA A 26 31.64 -7.68 -38.48
N LEU A 27 31.83 -6.78 -37.51
CA LEU A 27 31.77 -7.17 -36.10
C LEU A 27 30.30 -7.50 -35.80
N GLY A 28 29.99 -8.79 -35.62
CA GLY A 28 28.70 -9.22 -35.10
C GLY A 28 28.56 -8.82 -33.64
N THR A 29 27.76 -7.80 -33.36
CA THR A 29 27.27 -7.50 -32.02
C THR A 29 26.24 -8.56 -31.62
N ALA A 30 26.57 -9.38 -30.63
CA ALA A 30 25.57 -10.21 -29.96
C ALA A 30 24.68 -9.30 -29.11
N THR A 31 23.58 -8.82 -29.68
CA THR A 31 22.49 -8.22 -28.93
C THR A 31 21.84 -9.33 -28.10
N ALA A 32 22.09 -9.33 -26.79
CA ALA A 32 21.26 -10.06 -25.85
C ALA A 32 19.83 -9.49 -25.99
N LEU A 33 18.95 -10.23 -26.65
CA LEU A 33 17.52 -9.99 -26.63
C LEU A 33 17.06 -10.17 -25.18
N VAL A 34 17.02 -9.07 -24.42
CA VAL A 34 16.28 -9.03 -23.16
C VAL A 34 14.83 -9.20 -23.56
N SER A 35 14.28 -10.40 -23.36
CA SER A 35 12.83 -10.60 -23.46
C SER A 35 12.17 -9.59 -22.53
N PRO A 36 11.19 -8.80 -22.99
CA PRO A 36 10.39 -8.00 -22.07
C PRO A 36 9.82 -8.96 -21.01
N PRO A 37 9.73 -8.55 -19.73
CA PRO A 37 9.05 -9.35 -18.74
C PRO A 37 7.66 -9.72 -19.26
N ALA A 38 7.24 -10.96 -19.05
CA ALA A 38 5.89 -11.37 -19.42
C ALA A 38 4.91 -10.39 -18.75
N ALA A 39 4.06 -9.75 -19.55
CA ALA A 39 2.97 -8.96 -19.00
C ALA A 39 2.07 -9.91 -18.20
N HIS A 40 2.15 -9.84 -16.87
CA HIS A 40 1.22 -10.55 -16.01
C HIS A 40 -0.18 -9.97 -16.20
N ALA A 41 -1.20 -10.83 -16.19
CA ALA A 41 -2.57 -10.37 -16.17
C ALA A 41 -2.81 -9.58 -14.87
N ALA A 42 -3.60 -8.51 -14.95
CA ALA A 42 -3.95 -7.72 -13.77
C ALA A 42 -4.61 -8.62 -12.72
N GLU A 43 -4.12 -8.55 -11.48
CA GLU A 43 -4.62 -9.34 -10.36
C GLU A 43 -5.83 -8.67 -9.73
N SER A 44 -6.71 -9.47 -9.10
CA SER A 44 -7.99 -9.00 -8.57
C SER A 44 -8.01 -8.73 -7.05
N THR A 45 -6.90 -8.97 -6.36
CA THR A 45 -6.77 -8.78 -4.90
C THR A 45 -5.46 -8.05 -4.55
N LEU A 46 -5.44 -7.30 -3.45
CA LEU A 46 -4.32 -6.44 -3.10
C LEU A 46 -3.01 -7.22 -2.89
N GLY A 47 -3.06 -8.32 -2.14
CA GLY A 47 -1.92 -9.18 -1.86
C GLY A 47 -1.34 -9.81 -3.13
N ALA A 48 -2.19 -10.32 -4.03
CA ALA A 48 -1.75 -10.90 -5.30
C ALA A 48 -1.14 -9.83 -6.23
N ALA A 49 -1.78 -8.65 -6.32
CA ALA A 49 -1.26 -7.54 -7.11
C ALA A 49 0.10 -7.04 -6.60
N ALA A 50 0.28 -6.87 -5.28
CA ALA A 50 1.58 -6.52 -4.71
C ALA A 50 2.67 -7.57 -4.99
N ALA A 51 2.30 -8.86 -4.96
CA ALA A 51 3.22 -9.96 -5.19
C ALA A 51 3.81 -9.99 -6.62
N GLN A 52 3.11 -9.43 -7.62
CA GLN A 52 3.66 -9.28 -8.97
C GLN A 52 4.96 -8.46 -9.00
N SER A 53 5.16 -7.57 -8.02
CA SER A 53 6.37 -6.76 -7.87
C SER A 53 7.32 -7.26 -6.77
N GLY A 54 7.10 -8.49 -6.26
CA GLY A 54 7.87 -9.06 -5.15
C GLY A 54 7.56 -8.46 -3.78
N ARG A 55 6.42 -7.78 -3.63
CA ARG A 55 6.00 -7.09 -2.39
C ARG A 55 4.80 -7.76 -1.72
N TYR A 56 4.51 -7.36 -0.49
CA TYR A 56 3.28 -7.74 0.21
C TYR A 56 2.26 -6.60 0.29
N PHE A 57 1.00 -6.96 0.48
CA PHE A 57 -0.04 -6.07 0.99
C PHE A 57 -0.70 -6.70 2.21
N GLY A 58 -0.63 -6.02 3.35
CA GLY A 58 -1.01 -6.53 4.66
C GLY A 58 -2.10 -5.74 5.36
N THR A 59 -2.56 -6.27 6.48
CA THR A 59 -3.51 -5.62 7.38
C THR A 59 -3.20 -5.90 8.86
N ALA A 60 -3.69 -5.04 9.76
CA ALA A 60 -3.77 -5.31 11.19
C ALA A 60 -4.93 -6.26 11.50
N ILE A 61 -4.65 -7.33 12.24
CA ILE A 61 -5.64 -8.33 12.66
C ILE A 61 -5.91 -8.23 14.15
N ALA A 62 -7.19 -8.16 14.50
CA ALA A 62 -7.68 -8.24 15.88
C ALA A 62 -8.24 -9.63 16.17
N SER A 63 -7.68 -10.32 17.16
CA SER A 63 -8.08 -11.68 17.57
C SER A 63 -9.56 -11.79 17.93
N GLY A 64 -10.14 -10.74 18.53
CA GLY A 64 -11.56 -10.66 18.89
C GLY A 64 -12.52 -10.59 17.69
N LYS A 65 -12.01 -10.22 16.51
CA LYS A 65 -12.81 -10.10 15.27
C LYS A 65 -12.74 -11.35 14.39
N LEU A 66 -11.93 -12.35 14.75
CA LEU A 66 -11.79 -13.59 13.96
C LEU A 66 -13.05 -14.47 13.94
N GLY A 67 -14.06 -14.16 14.75
CA GLY A 67 -15.40 -14.78 14.68
C GLY A 67 -16.36 -14.09 13.69
N ASP A 68 -16.02 -12.90 13.18
CA ASP A 68 -16.82 -12.18 12.18
C ASP A 68 -16.48 -12.71 10.78
N SER A 69 -17.49 -13.32 10.13
CA SER A 69 -17.34 -13.91 8.80
C SER A 69 -17.05 -12.87 7.70
N THR A 70 -17.60 -11.65 7.80
CA THR A 70 -17.34 -10.58 6.83
C THR A 70 -15.89 -10.11 6.98
N TYR A 71 -15.45 -9.89 8.22
CA TYR A 71 -14.07 -9.51 8.55
C TYR A 71 -13.07 -10.52 7.99
N THR A 72 -13.23 -11.80 8.35
CA THR A 72 -12.29 -12.86 7.96
C THR A 72 -12.34 -13.16 6.47
N SER A 73 -13.49 -13.05 5.80
CA SER A 73 -13.59 -13.26 4.35
C SER A 73 -12.83 -12.19 3.57
N ILE A 74 -12.94 -10.92 3.97
CA ILE A 74 -12.18 -9.83 3.35
C ILE A 74 -10.69 -10.00 3.68
N ALA A 75 -10.37 -10.17 4.96
CA ALA A 75 -8.99 -10.24 5.41
C ALA A 75 -8.22 -11.43 4.81
N ASN A 76 -8.90 -12.57 4.64
CA ASN A 76 -8.30 -13.75 4.04
C ASN A 76 -8.03 -13.55 2.55
N ARG A 77 -9.00 -12.99 1.83
CA ARG A 77 -8.94 -12.80 0.38
C ARG A 77 -7.90 -11.76 -0.04
N GLU A 78 -7.82 -10.64 0.68
CA GLU A 78 -7.14 -9.45 0.17
C GLU A 78 -5.68 -9.33 0.59
N PHE A 79 -5.27 -9.99 1.68
CA PHE A 79 -3.96 -9.74 2.31
C PHE A 79 -3.09 -10.99 2.39
N ASN A 80 -1.78 -10.79 2.20
CA ASN A 80 -0.74 -11.83 2.33
C ASN A 80 0.29 -11.53 3.44
N MET A 81 0.08 -10.46 4.21
CA MET A 81 0.85 -10.11 5.41
C MET A 81 -0.10 -9.72 6.55
N VAL A 82 0.23 -10.11 7.78
CA VAL A 82 -0.55 -9.81 8.98
C VAL A 82 0.34 -9.16 10.04
N THR A 83 -0.19 -8.13 10.69
CA THR A 83 0.33 -7.62 11.96
C THR A 83 -0.74 -7.87 13.03
N ALA A 84 -0.37 -8.38 14.21
CA ALA A 84 -1.32 -8.41 15.33
C ALA A 84 -1.55 -6.97 15.84
N GLU A 85 -2.79 -6.49 15.86
CA GLU A 85 -3.10 -5.10 16.20
C GLU A 85 -2.67 -4.76 17.64
N ASN A 86 -2.86 -5.70 18.55
CA ASN A 86 -2.48 -5.53 19.97
C ASN A 86 -1.88 -6.78 20.61
N GLU A 87 -2.14 -7.97 20.06
CA GLU A 87 -1.94 -9.22 20.75
C GLU A 87 -0.47 -9.60 20.95
N MET A 88 0.44 -8.99 20.18
CA MET A 88 1.89 -9.18 20.31
C MET A 88 2.59 -8.03 21.05
N LYS A 89 1.84 -7.07 21.62
CA LYS A 89 2.40 -5.98 22.45
C LYS A 89 2.82 -6.49 23.84
N ILE A 90 3.53 -5.64 24.56
CA ILE A 90 4.20 -5.98 25.83
C ILE A 90 3.19 -6.43 26.89
N ASP A 91 2.12 -5.68 27.08
CA ASP A 91 1.07 -5.99 28.07
C ASP A 91 0.31 -7.29 27.75
N ALA A 92 0.04 -7.55 26.48
CA ALA A 92 -0.61 -8.75 26.02
C ALA A 92 0.26 -10.01 26.20
N THR A 93 1.55 -9.90 25.89
CA THR A 93 2.48 -11.04 25.89
C THR A 93 3.17 -11.29 27.22
N GLU A 94 3.31 -10.28 28.10
CA GLU A 94 3.89 -10.42 29.43
C GLU A 94 3.06 -9.66 30.50
N PRO A 95 1.82 -10.11 30.78
CA PRO A 95 0.91 -9.40 31.68
C PRO A 95 1.42 -9.28 33.12
N GLN A 96 2.25 -10.22 33.57
CA GLN A 96 2.99 -10.15 34.82
C GLN A 96 4.48 -10.43 34.56
N ARG A 97 5.37 -9.76 35.28
CA ARG A 97 6.82 -9.88 35.07
C ARG A 97 7.29 -11.33 35.14
N GLY A 98 7.92 -11.81 34.08
CA GLY A 98 8.40 -13.18 33.91
C GLY A 98 7.32 -14.22 33.60
N GLN A 99 6.06 -13.81 33.44
CA GLN A 99 4.93 -14.69 33.11
C GLN A 99 4.37 -14.32 31.74
N PHE A 100 4.84 -15.03 30.71
CA PHE A 100 4.40 -14.81 29.35
C PHE A 100 3.04 -15.47 29.07
N ASN A 101 2.22 -14.82 28.24
CA ASN A 101 0.97 -15.35 27.73
C ASN A 101 0.85 -15.08 26.23
N PHE A 102 0.89 -16.15 25.42
CA PHE A 102 0.80 -16.03 23.97
C PHE A 102 -0.56 -16.40 23.40
N SER A 103 -1.60 -16.64 24.23
CA SER A 103 -2.86 -17.19 23.73
C SER A 103 -3.56 -16.33 22.66
N ALA A 104 -3.59 -15.01 22.86
CA ALA A 104 -4.20 -14.10 21.88
C ALA A 104 -3.29 -13.94 20.65
N ALA A 105 -1.98 -13.80 20.88
CA ALA A 105 -0.96 -13.66 19.85
C ALA A 105 -0.92 -14.87 18.91
N ASP A 106 -0.92 -16.08 19.48
CA ASP A 106 -0.93 -17.35 18.76
C ASP A 106 -2.22 -17.52 17.96
N ARG A 107 -3.35 -16.99 18.42
CA ARG A 107 -4.60 -17.02 17.64
C ARG A 107 -4.44 -16.23 16.34
N VAL A 108 -3.86 -15.04 16.40
CA VAL A 108 -3.58 -14.21 15.21
C VAL A 108 -2.53 -14.86 14.32
N TYR A 109 -1.41 -15.32 14.90
CA TYR A 109 -0.34 -16.00 14.16
C TYR A 109 -0.85 -17.24 13.44
N ASN A 110 -1.56 -18.13 14.15
CA ASN A 110 -2.10 -19.36 13.58
C ASN A 110 -3.11 -19.07 12.46
N TRP A 111 -4.00 -18.09 12.66
CA TRP A 111 -4.91 -17.67 11.60
C TRP A 111 -4.14 -17.17 10.38
N ALA A 112 -3.10 -16.36 10.56
CA ALA A 112 -2.29 -15.85 9.46
C ALA A 112 -1.65 -16.98 8.65
N VAL A 113 -0.92 -17.89 9.31
CA VAL A 113 -0.20 -18.97 8.62
C VAL A 113 -1.13 -20.01 7.99
N GLN A 114 -2.24 -20.35 8.66
CA GLN A 114 -3.26 -21.26 8.08
C GLN A 114 -3.89 -20.69 6.81
N ASN A 115 -3.89 -19.36 6.68
CA ASN A 115 -4.42 -18.63 5.54
C ASN A 115 -3.30 -18.09 4.63
N GLY A 116 -2.10 -18.67 4.67
CA GLY A 116 -1.02 -18.38 3.73
C GLY A 116 -0.40 -16.98 3.85
N LYS A 117 -0.50 -16.34 5.01
CA LYS A 117 0.06 -14.99 5.26
C LYS A 117 1.36 -15.07 6.04
N GLN A 118 2.30 -14.18 5.70
CA GLN A 118 3.44 -13.87 6.56
C GLN A 118 3.00 -13.01 7.75
N VAL A 119 3.85 -12.89 8.76
CA VAL A 119 3.55 -12.11 9.98
C VAL A 119 4.65 -11.10 10.27
N ARG A 120 4.23 -9.86 10.58
CA ARG A 120 5.04 -8.85 11.26
C ARG A 120 4.74 -8.90 12.75
N GLY A 121 5.76 -9.09 13.57
CA GLY A 121 5.65 -9.03 15.02
C GLY A 121 5.67 -7.58 15.51
N HIS A 122 4.68 -7.20 16.31
CA HIS A 122 4.48 -5.82 16.77
C HIS A 122 3.96 -5.82 18.22
N THR A 123 4.69 -5.28 19.22
CA THR A 123 6.05 -4.72 19.19
C THR A 123 6.78 -5.07 20.49
N LEU A 124 8.11 -5.14 20.46
CA LEU A 124 8.92 -5.70 21.55
C LEU A 124 9.31 -4.67 22.62
N ALA A 125 9.63 -3.43 22.25
CA ALA A 125 10.05 -2.41 23.20
C ALA A 125 9.50 -1.03 22.82
N TRP A 126 8.57 -0.54 23.65
CA TRP A 126 7.83 0.69 23.41
C TRP A 126 7.42 1.33 24.74
N HIS A 127 7.22 2.65 24.73
CA HIS A 127 6.82 3.42 25.90
C HIS A 127 5.33 3.27 26.24
N SER A 128 4.49 2.98 25.23
CA SER A 128 3.04 2.82 25.39
C SER A 128 2.67 1.35 25.58
N GLN A 129 1.44 1.11 26.06
CA GLN A 129 0.87 -0.22 26.32
C GLN A 129 1.83 -1.17 27.06
N GLN A 130 2.61 -0.62 27.97
CA GLN A 130 3.38 -1.40 28.93
C GLN A 130 2.43 -1.94 30.00
N PRO A 131 2.62 -3.17 30.49
CA PRO A 131 1.90 -3.65 31.66
C PRO A 131 2.29 -2.81 32.89
N GLY A 132 1.37 -2.70 33.86
CA GLY A 132 1.58 -1.83 35.04
C GLY A 132 2.88 -2.11 35.80
N TRP A 133 3.33 -3.37 35.82
CA TRP A 133 4.61 -3.74 36.43
C TRP A 133 5.81 -3.10 35.72
N MET A 134 5.80 -3.02 34.39
CA MET A 134 6.90 -2.43 33.62
C MET A 134 6.90 -0.90 33.69
N GLN A 135 5.71 -0.28 33.69
CA GLN A 135 5.55 1.17 33.87
C GLN A 135 6.20 1.67 35.17
N SER A 136 6.17 0.87 36.23
CA SER A 136 6.75 1.18 37.54
C SER A 136 8.28 1.03 37.62
N LEU A 137 8.91 0.38 36.64
CA LEU A 137 10.35 0.15 36.64
C LEU A 137 11.12 1.36 36.07
N SER A 138 12.38 1.46 36.47
CA SER A 138 13.33 2.43 35.93
C SER A 138 14.77 1.88 35.99
N GLY A 139 15.72 2.62 35.42
CA GLY A 139 17.15 2.31 35.49
C GLY A 139 17.51 0.92 34.98
N SER A 140 18.45 0.25 35.66
CA SER A 140 18.94 -1.08 35.28
C SER A 140 17.86 -2.17 35.40
N ALA A 141 16.93 -2.04 36.34
CA ALA A 141 15.84 -3.02 36.51
C ALA A 141 14.89 -3.03 35.30
N LEU A 142 14.55 -1.84 34.77
CA LEU A 142 13.78 -1.73 33.53
C LEU A 142 14.60 -2.18 32.32
N ARG A 143 15.88 -1.82 32.25
CA ARG A 143 16.76 -2.26 31.15
C ARG A 143 16.80 -3.78 31.04
N GLN A 144 16.94 -4.48 32.17
CA GLN A 144 16.93 -5.94 32.19
C GLN A 144 15.56 -6.49 31.81
N ALA A 145 14.47 -5.93 32.34
CA ALA A 145 13.12 -6.35 31.96
C ALA A 145 12.83 -6.22 30.46
N MET A 146 13.31 -5.16 29.81
CA MET A 146 13.22 -4.99 28.35
C MET A 146 13.96 -6.11 27.61
N ILE A 147 15.17 -6.46 28.05
CA ILE A 147 15.97 -7.55 27.47
C ILE A 147 15.25 -8.90 27.66
N ASP A 148 14.75 -9.17 28.87
CA ASP A 148 14.05 -10.42 29.20
C ASP A 148 12.77 -10.56 28.35
N HIS A 149 12.02 -9.48 28.20
CA HIS A 149 10.82 -9.43 27.36
C HIS A 149 11.13 -9.76 25.89
N ILE A 150 12.12 -9.07 25.30
CA ILE A 150 12.55 -9.32 23.91
C ILE A 150 12.92 -10.79 23.72
N ASN A 151 13.72 -11.36 24.63
CA ASN A 151 14.13 -12.75 24.55
C ASN A 151 12.94 -13.71 24.68
N GLY A 152 12.03 -13.50 25.63
CA GLY A 152 10.89 -14.37 25.86
C GLY A 152 9.93 -14.41 24.67
N VAL A 153 9.54 -13.25 24.15
CA VAL A 153 8.63 -13.15 23.00
C VAL A 153 9.28 -13.71 21.73
N MET A 154 10.51 -13.30 21.41
CA MET A 154 11.19 -13.76 20.20
C MET A 154 11.57 -15.25 20.27
N ALA A 155 11.82 -15.82 21.46
CA ALA A 155 12.04 -17.25 21.60
C ALA A 155 10.80 -18.08 21.24
N HIS A 156 9.60 -17.64 21.64
CA HIS A 156 8.34 -18.32 21.31
C HIS A 156 8.05 -18.32 19.79
N TYR A 157 8.41 -17.22 19.13
CA TYR A 157 8.19 -16.99 17.70
C TYR A 157 9.41 -17.20 16.80
N LYS A 158 10.48 -17.81 17.32
CA LYS A 158 11.75 -17.94 16.61
C LYS A 158 11.60 -18.62 15.25
N GLY A 159 12.08 -17.99 14.19
CA GLY A 159 12.03 -18.47 12.80
C GLY A 159 10.66 -18.42 12.15
N LYS A 160 9.65 -17.83 12.82
CA LYS A 160 8.25 -17.79 12.35
C LYS A 160 7.80 -16.41 11.86
N ILE A 161 8.56 -15.35 12.19
CA ILE A 161 8.19 -13.96 11.97
C ILE A 161 9.09 -13.37 10.88
N ALA A 162 8.49 -12.73 9.88
CA ALA A 162 9.24 -12.14 8.77
C ALA A 162 9.95 -10.85 9.18
N GLN A 163 9.26 -10.00 9.95
CA GLN A 163 9.74 -8.70 10.41
C GLN A 163 9.33 -8.47 11.86
N TRP A 164 10.21 -7.93 12.69
CA TRP A 164 9.89 -7.48 14.04
C TRP A 164 10.03 -5.97 14.14
N ASP A 165 8.97 -5.29 14.59
CA ASP A 165 9.08 -3.94 15.14
C ASP A 165 9.74 -4.05 16.51
N VAL A 166 11.07 -4.00 16.55
CA VAL A 166 11.85 -4.20 17.78
C VAL A 166 11.66 -3.03 18.72
N VAL A 167 11.72 -1.82 18.16
CA VAL A 167 11.48 -0.58 18.91
C VAL A 167 10.44 0.25 18.16
N ASN A 168 9.46 0.74 18.91
CA ASN A 168 8.41 1.62 18.40
C ASN A 168 8.50 3.03 19.04
N GLU A 169 8.28 4.08 18.24
CA GLU A 169 7.99 5.47 18.66
C GLU A 169 8.96 6.11 19.68
N ALA A 170 10.25 5.92 19.44
CA ALA A 170 11.27 6.40 20.36
C ALA A 170 11.61 7.90 20.21
N PHE A 171 11.13 8.58 19.16
CA PHE A 171 11.34 10.02 19.01
C PHE A 171 10.13 10.83 19.49
N ALA A 172 10.42 12.00 20.06
CA ALA A 172 9.43 12.98 20.45
C ALA A 172 8.82 13.63 19.22
N ASP A 173 7.55 14.02 19.32
CA ASP A 173 6.88 14.81 18.29
C ASP A 173 7.34 16.28 18.34
N GLY A 174 7.05 17.02 17.28
CA GLY A 174 7.41 18.44 17.14
C GLY A 174 8.76 18.67 16.47
N SER A 175 9.39 19.82 16.78
CA SER A 175 10.50 20.36 16.00
C SER A 175 11.90 20.06 16.56
N SER A 176 12.01 19.37 17.70
CA SER A 176 13.29 19.18 18.38
C SER A 176 14.14 18.04 17.79
N GLY A 177 13.50 17.02 17.22
CA GLY A 177 14.18 15.75 16.88
C GLY A 177 14.70 15.00 18.11
N ALA A 178 14.24 15.35 19.32
CA ALA A 178 14.68 14.72 20.55
C ALA A 178 14.12 13.29 20.68
N ARG A 179 14.78 12.47 21.50
CA ARG A 179 14.18 11.23 21.98
C ARG A 179 12.96 11.54 22.85
N ARG A 180 11.93 10.70 22.76
CA ARG A 180 10.75 10.77 23.62
C ARG A 180 11.14 10.49 25.07
N ASP A 181 10.79 11.40 25.98
CA ASP A 181 10.96 11.12 27.41
C ASP A 181 10.04 9.96 27.81
N SER A 182 10.65 8.90 28.33
CA SER A 182 10.00 7.66 28.72
C SER A 182 10.82 6.97 29.78
N ASN A 183 10.23 6.03 30.51
CA ASN A 183 10.99 5.17 31.44
C ASN A 183 12.14 4.45 30.72
N LEU A 184 11.91 3.93 29.50
CA LEU A 184 12.92 3.29 28.65
C LEU A 184 14.06 4.25 28.29
N GLN A 185 13.74 5.44 27.78
CA GLN A 185 14.73 6.45 27.41
C GLN A 185 15.58 6.89 28.62
N ARG A 186 14.98 7.00 29.80
CA ARG A 186 15.67 7.33 31.06
C ARG A 186 16.59 6.21 31.58
N THR A 187 16.55 5.00 31.02
CA THR A 187 17.55 3.96 31.31
C THR A 187 18.92 4.26 30.69
N GLY A 188 18.96 5.15 29.68
CA GLY A 188 20.17 5.51 28.92
C GLY A 188 19.91 5.56 27.42
N ASN A 189 20.56 6.48 26.70
CA ASN A 189 20.37 6.71 25.25
C ASN A 189 20.58 5.46 24.37
N ASP A 190 21.37 4.51 24.87
CA ASP A 190 21.75 3.25 24.25
C ASP A 190 20.66 2.17 24.26
N TRP A 191 19.53 2.41 24.94
CA TRP A 191 18.48 1.39 25.11
C TRP A 191 17.98 0.79 23.78
N ILE A 192 17.88 1.61 22.73
CA ILE A 192 17.46 1.17 21.40
C ILE A 192 18.50 0.22 20.81
N GLU A 193 19.79 0.57 20.86
CA GLU A 193 20.87 -0.29 20.37
C GLU A 193 20.90 -1.62 21.12
N VAL A 194 20.72 -1.60 22.44
CA VAL A 194 20.64 -2.81 23.26
C VAL A 194 19.44 -3.68 22.84
N ALA A 195 18.28 -3.09 22.55
CA ALA A 195 17.12 -3.82 22.08
C ALA A 195 17.40 -4.54 20.74
N PHE A 196 17.98 -3.86 19.75
CA PHE A 196 18.34 -4.47 18.46
C PHE A 196 19.39 -5.58 18.59
N ARG A 197 20.44 -5.37 19.39
CA ARG A 197 21.47 -6.40 19.63
C ARG A 197 20.88 -7.63 20.33
N THR A 198 19.96 -7.43 21.27
CA THR A 198 19.24 -8.51 21.94
C THR A 198 18.36 -9.27 20.95
N ALA A 199 17.56 -8.56 20.16
CA ALA A 199 16.67 -9.15 19.17
C ALA A 199 17.42 -9.98 18.12
N ARG A 200 18.57 -9.50 17.63
CA ARG A 200 19.41 -10.24 16.68
C ARG A 200 19.91 -11.57 17.27
N ALA A 201 20.28 -11.57 18.54
CA ALA A 201 20.74 -12.78 19.22
C ALA A 201 19.59 -13.77 19.46
N ALA A 202 18.39 -13.28 19.76
CA ALA A 202 17.20 -14.09 20.00
C ALA A 202 16.75 -14.82 18.71
N ASP A 203 16.63 -14.09 17.60
CA ASP A 203 16.30 -14.65 16.30
C ASP A 203 17.08 -13.96 15.15
N PRO A 204 18.13 -14.62 14.61
CA PRO A 204 18.91 -14.04 13.53
C PRO A 204 18.18 -14.04 12.17
N ASN A 205 17.08 -14.80 12.01
CA ASN A 205 16.39 -14.97 10.74
C ASN A 205 15.33 -13.89 10.46
N ALA A 206 14.87 -13.19 11.50
CA ALA A 206 13.90 -12.11 11.35
C ALA A 206 14.58 -10.82 10.89
N LYS A 207 13.89 -10.03 10.05
CA LYS A 207 14.29 -8.65 9.79
C LYS A 207 13.92 -7.77 10.99
N LEU A 208 14.88 -7.00 11.49
CA LEU A 208 14.70 -6.14 12.66
C LEU A 208 14.42 -4.71 12.24
N CYS A 209 13.22 -4.23 12.53
CA CYS A 209 12.74 -2.90 12.14
C CYS A 209 12.68 -1.94 13.32
N TYR A 210 13.02 -0.67 13.04
CA TYR A 210 12.61 0.46 13.87
C TYR A 210 11.31 1.05 13.29
N ASN A 211 10.27 1.26 14.09
CA ASN A 211 8.96 1.75 13.63
C ASN A 211 8.59 3.07 14.34
N ASP A 212 8.05 4.05 13.61
CA ASP A 212 7.58 5.32 14.18
C ASP A 212 6.58 6.01 13.23
N TYR A 213 5.82 6.98 13.76
CA TYR A 213 4.94 7.87 13.00
C TYR A 213 5.52 9.28 12.92
N ASN A 214 4.95 10.12 12.04
CA ASN A 214 5.40 11.49 11.82
C ASN A 214 6.89 11.55 11.44
N VAL A 215 7.30 10.56 10.66
CA VAL A 215 8.65 10.41 10.12
C VAL A 215 8.63 10.24 8.59
N GLU A 216 7.47 10.49 7.98
CA GLU A 216 7.23 10.35 6.55
C GLU A 216 7.69 11.58 5.78
N ASN A 217 7.44 12.79 6.32
CA ASN A 217 7.85 14.03 5.68
C ASN A 217 9.35 14.28 5.90
N TRP A 218 10.13 14.32 4.83
CA TRP A 218 11.59 14.47 4.89
C TRP A 218 12.03 15.73 5.64
N ASN A 219 11.24 16.80 5.58
CA ASN A 219 11.60 18.09 6.17
C ASN A 219 11.36 18.16 7.69
N TRP A 220 10.75 17.14 8.30
CA TRP A 220 10.47 17.16 9.73
C TRP A 220 11.68 16.77 10.57
N ALA A 221 11.86 17.44 11.70
CA ALA A 221 12.98 17.20 12.61
C ALA A 221 12.98 15.75 13.14
N LYS A 222 11.79 15.18 13.40
CA LYS A 222 11.64 13.78 13.82
C LYS A 222 12.18 12.81 12.76
N THR A 223 11.85 13.01 11.48
CA THR A 223 12.39 12.24 10.35
C THR A 223 13.92 12.32 10.29
N GLN A 224 14.48 13.53 10.40
CA GLN A 224 15.94 13.74 10.34
C GLN A 224 16.67 13.10 11.54
N ALA A 225 16.06 13.12 12.73
CA ALA A 225 16.60 12.47 13.92
C ALA A 225 16.59 10.94 13.78
N MET A 226 15.48 10.37 13.30
CA MET A 226 15.38 8.95 12.98
C MET A 226 16.42 8.53 11.93
N TYR A 227 16.56 9.30 10.85
CA TYR A 227 17.55 9.06 9.80
C TYR A 227 18.97 9.07 10.35
N SER A 228 19.30 10.05 11.20
CA SER A 228 20.62 10.17 11.82
C SER A 228 20.95 8.98 12.72
N MET A 229 19.97 8.48 13.48
CA MET A 229 20.13 7.27 14.31
C MET A 229 20.38 6.03 13.46
N VAL A 230 19.57 5.81 12.43
CA VAL A 230 19.73 4.63 11.56
C VAL A 230 21.08 4.68 10.83
N ARG A 231 21.50 5.86 10.35
CA ARG A 231 22.83 6.05 9.75
C ARG A 231 23.95 5.70 10.73
N ASP A 232 23.89 6.19 11.96
CA ASP A 232 24.85 5.87 13.02
C ASP A 232 24.89 4.36 13.32
N PHE A 233 23.72 3.73 13.42
CA PHE A 233 23.59 2.29 13.64
C PHE A 233 24.26 1.48 12.53
N LYS A 234 24.04 1.85 11.27
CA LYS A 234 24.71 1.19 10.14
C LYS A 234 26.22 1.40 10.15
N GLN A 235 26.70 2.60 10.52
CA GLN A 235 28.13 2.89 10.63
C GLN A 235 28.84 2.09 11.74
N ARG A 236 28.17 1.86 12.88
CA ARG A 236 28.73 1.15 14.04
C ARG A 236 28.40 -0.35 14.09
N GLY A 237 27.70 -0.88 13.09
CA GLY A 237 27.31 -2.30 13.05
C GLY A 237 26.27 -2.70 14.11
N VAL A 238 25.32 -1.81 14.41
CA VAL A 238 24.11 -2.15 15.16
C VAL A 238 23.17 -2.92 14.22
N PRO A 239 22.60 -4.06 14.63
CA PRO A 239 21.89 -4.96 13.72
C PRO A 239 20.46 -4.48 13.43
N ILE A 240 20.32 -3.47 12.58
CA ILE A 240 19.05 -3.00 12.03
C ILE A 240 18.95 -3.33 10.53
N ASP A 241 17.82 -3.92 10.14
CA ASP A 241 17.57 -4.35 8.77
C ASP A 241 16.53 -3.49 8.07
N CYS A 242 15.59 -2.91 8.81
CA CYS A 242 14.48 -2.17 8.23
C CYS A 242 14.06 -0.94 9.05
N VAL A 243 13.31 -0.07 8.38
CA VAL A 243 12.58 1.05 8.99
C VAL A 243 11.11 0.97 8.57
N GLY A 244 10.23 0.93 9.57
CA GLY A 244 8.79 1.01 9.42
C GLY A 244 8.30 2.45 9.54
N PHE A 245 7.49 2.86 8.58
CA PHE A 245 6.82 4.15 8.56
C PHE A 245 5.33 3.92 8.80
N GLN A 246 4.84 4.31 9.99
CA GLN A 246 3.44 4.06 10.36
C GLN A 246 2.49 4.62 9.31
N SER A 247 2.76 5.82 8.78
CA SER A 247 1.97 6.41 7.69
C SER A 247 0.51 6.70 8.07
N HIS A 248 0.30 7.16 9.30
CA HIS A 248 -0.98 7.65 9.80
C HIS A 248 -1.29 9.07 9.30
N PHE A 249 -1.75 9.19 8.05
CA PHE A 249 -1.95 10.49 7.41
C PHE A 249 -3.30 11.11 7.76
N ASN A 250 -3.28 12.39 8.17
CA ASN A 250 -4.47 13.18 8.47
C ASN A 250 -4.19 14.67 8.26
N SER A 251 -5.17 15.55 8.49
CA SER A 251 -4.98 17.00 8.27
C SER A 251 -3.87 17.62 9.15
N GLY A 252 -3.59 17.07 10.33
CA GLY A 252 -2.53 17.52 11.22
C GLY A 252 -1.14 16.95 10.88
N SER A 253 -1.10 15.86 10.12
CA SER A 253 0.13 15.23 9.65
C SER A 253 -0.13 14.67 8.24
N PRO A 254 -0.22 15.56 7.24
CA PRO A 254 -0.65 15.17 5.89
C PRO A 254 0.44 14.42 5.16
N TYR A 255 0.02 13.58 4.21
CA TYR A 255 0.91 13.04 3.20
C TYR A 255 1.57 14.18 2.40
N ASP A 256 2.85 14.03 2.10
CA ASP A 256 3.62 14.89 1.21
C ASP A 256 4.35 14.02 0.18
N SER A 257 4.44 14.49 -1.07
CA SER A 257 5.16 13.81 -2.14
C SER A 257 6.64 13.51 -1.83
N ASN A 258 7.24 14.25 -0.89
CA ASN A 258 8.59 13.99 -0.41
C ASN A 258 8.70 12.70 0.43
N PHE A 259 7.60 12.02 0.74
CA PHE A 259 7.63 10.71 1.39
C PHE A 259 8.43 9.70 0.58
N ARG A 260 8.33 9.72 -0.75
CA ARG A 260 9.20 8.93 -1.63
C ARG A 260 10.69 9.21 -1.39
N THR A 261 11.06 10.48 -1.26
CA THR A 261 12.43 10.90 -0.95
C THR A 261 12.87 10.35 0.40
N THR A 262 12.01 10.38 1.41
CA THR A 262 12.27 9.74 2.71
C THR A 262 12.57 8.25 2.55
N LEU A 263 11.68 7.50 1.89
CA LEU A 263 11.87 6.06 1.66
C LEU A 263 13.19 5.77 0.92
N GLN A 264 13.51 6.55 -0.12
CA GLN A 264 14.76 6.43 -0.88
C GLN A 264 16.00 6.70 -0.02
N ASN A 265 15.97 7.74 0.82
CA ASN A 265 17.10 8.11 1.67
C ASN A 265 17.38 7.04 2.73
N PHE A 266 16.35 6.48 3.37
CA PHE A 266 16.55 5.36 4.29
C PHE A 266 17.02 4.11 3.56
N ALA A 267 16.45 3.78 2.39
CA ALA A 267 16.93 2.68 1.56
C ALA A 267 18.42 2.81 1.19
N ALA A 268 18.90 4.01 0.92
CA ALA A 268 20.31 4.30 0.62
C ALA A 268 21.27 4.04 1.79
N LEU A 269 20.78 3.96 3.04
CA LEU A 269 21.57 3.54 4.20
C LEU A 269 21.80 2.01 4.25
N GLY A 270 21.23 1.25 3.30
CA GLY A 270 21.31 -0.22 3.29
C GLY A 270 20.40 -0.89 4.30
N VAL A 271 19.25 -0.27 4.58
CA VAL A 271 18.10 -0.89 5.27
C VAL A 271 16.93 -0.98 4.32
N ASP A 272 16.07 -1.95 4.52
CA ASP A 272 14.79 -2.02 3.85
C ASP A 272 13.80 -1.02 4.47
N VAL A 273 12.75 -0.68 3.75
CA VAL A 273 11.67 0.18 4.24
C VAL A 273 10.33 -0.52 4.12
N ALA A 274 9.40 -0.22 5.02
CA ALA A 274 8.06 -0.76 4.98
C ALA A 274 7.06 0.30 5.42
N ILE A 275 5.89 0.33 4.77
CA ILE A 275 4.74 1.10 5.25
C ILE A 275 3.93 0.17 6.15
N THR A 276 3.78 0.53 7.42
CA THR A 276 3.45 -0.45 8.47
C THR A 276 2.05 -0.32 9.05
N GLU A 277 1.46 0.88 9.08
CA GLU A 277 0.21 1.17 9.78
C GLU A 277 -0.67 2.14 8.97
N LEU A 278 -0.67 2.01 7.64
CA LEU A 278 -1.28 2.98 6.74
C LEU A 278 -2.78 3.14 7.01
N ASP A 279 -3.17 4.36 7.33
CA ASP A 279 -4.52 4.84 7.30
C ASP A 279 -4.50 6.33 6.88
N ILE A 280 -5.51 6.77 6.11
CA ILE A 280 -5.55 8.13 5.57
C ILE A 280 -6.93 8.72 5.84
N GLN A 281 -7.00 9.79 6.64
CA GLN A 281 -8.27 10.46 6.96
C GLN A 281 -9.09 10.75 5.70
N GLY A 282 -10.35 10.28 5.67
CA GLY A 282 -11.28 10.41 4.55
C GLY A 282 -11.04 9.43 3.38
N ALA A 283 -9.96 8.65 3.44
CA ALA A 283 -9.50 7.71 2.40
C ALA A 283 -9.52 8.29 0.97
N PRO A 284 -8.90 9.46 0.72
CA PRO A 284 -8.80 10.02 -0.64
C PRO A 284 -8.09 9.03 -1.57
N ALA A 285 -8.75 8.72 -2.68
CA ALA A 285 -8.26 7.73 -3.64
C ALA A 285 -6.88 8.10 -4.22
N SER A 286 -6.65 9.39 -4.52
CA SER A 286 -5.36 9.87 -5.02
C SER A 286 -4.22 9.69 -4.02
N THR A 287 -4.42 10.01 -2.73
CA THR A 287 -3.38 9.87 -1.72
C THR A 287 -3.01 8.41 -1.49
N TYR A 288 -4.00 7.50 -1.43
CA TYR A 288 -3.75 6.07 -1.33
C TYR A 288 -2.96 5.53 -2.53
N ALA A 289 -3.29 5.96 -3.75
CA ALA A 289 -2.54 5.61 -4.94
C ALA A 289 -1.11 6.18 -4.90
N ASN A 290 -0.92 7.42 -4.44
CA ASN A 290 0.38 8.06 -4.34
C ASN A 290 1.32 7.33 -3.36
N VAL A 291 0.84 7.01 -2.16
CA VAL A 291 1.59 6.21 -1.17
C VAL A 291 1.95 4.84 -1.74
N THR A 292 1.04 4.21 -2.48
CA THR A 292 1.29 2.93 -3.15
C THR A 292 2.42 3.05 -4.18
N LYS A 293 2.36 4.07 -5.04
CA LYS A 293 3.39 4.36 -6.05
C LYS A 293 4.74 4.71 -5.41
N ASP A 294 4.76 5.36 -4.26
CA ASP A 294 6.00 5.66 -3.54
C ASP A 294 6.72 4.38 -3.10
N CYS A 295 5.99 3.38 -2.58
CA CYS A 295 6.58 2.08 -2.26
C CYS A 295 7.05 1.34 -3.53
N LEU A 296 6.24 1.33 -4.60
CA LEU A 296 6.61 0.68 -5.86
C LEU A 296 7.88 1.29 -6.48
N ALA A 297 8.08 2.60 -6.32
CA ALA A 297 9.24 3.34 -6.81
C ALA A 297 10.53 3.08 -6.02
N VAL A 298 10.48 2.40 -4.88
CA VAL A 298 11.64 2.08 -4.04
C VAL A 298 11.83 0.57 -3.98
N GLU A 299 12.91 0.06 -4.59
CA GLU A 299 13.21 -1.38 -4.66
C GLU A 299 13.24 -2.06 -3.28
N ARG A 300 13.78 -1.35 -2.28
CA ARG A 300 13.86 -1.80 -0.88
C ARG A 300 12.57 -1.62 -0.08
N CYS A 301 11.49 -1.10 -0.68
CA CYS A 301 10.19 -1.09 -0.02
C CYS A 301 9.56 -2.47 -0.06
N LEU A 302 9.49 -3.13 1.09
CA LEU A 302 9.06 -4.53 1.21
C LEU A 302 7.55 -4.72 0.93
N GLY A 303 6.75 -3.72 1.25
CA GLY A 303 5.30 -3.78 1.13
C GLY A 303 4.58 -2.75 1.99
N ILE A 304 3.26 -2.85 1.98
CA ILE A 304 2.34 -1.92 2.62
C ILE A 304 1.41 -2.70 3.52
N THR A 305 1.22 -2.25 4.76
CA THR A 305 0.18 -2.75 5.67
C THR A 305 -0.78 -1.61 6.00
N VAL A 306 -2.08 -1.82 5.80
CA VAL A 306 -3.13 -0.90 6.26
C VAL A 306 -3.59 -1.23 7.67
N TRP A 307 -3.88 -0.23 8.51
CA TRP A 307 -4.13 -0.43 9.94
C TRP A 307 -5.59 -0.80 10.27
N GLY A 308 -6.04 -1.90 9.67
CA GLY A 308 -7.36 -2.50 9.86
C GLY A 308 -7.97 -3.00 8.56
N VAL A 309 -9.14 -3.63 8.66
CA VAL A 309 -9.85 -4.20 7.50
C VAL A 309 -10.94 -3.24 6.99
N ARG A 310 -11.99 -3.01 7.78
CA ARG A 310 -13.06 -2.05 7.47
C ARG A 310 -12.90 -0.78 8.30
N ASP A 311 -13.49 0.33 7.86
CA ASP A 311 -13.51 1.58 8.63
C ASP A 311 -14.00 1.38 10.07
N SER A 312 -15.02 0.53 10.28
CA SER A 312 -15.53 0.15 11.61
C SER A 312 -14.55 -0.64 12.48
N ASP A 313 -13.52 -1.23 11.88
CA ASP A 313 -12.46 -1.95 12.60
C ASP A 313 -11.28 -1.04 12.96
N SER A 314 -11.21 0.17 12.41
CA SER A 314 -10.13 1.13 12.66
C SER A 314 -10.19 1.71 14.07
N TRP A 315 -9.02 1.90 14.68
CA TRP A 315 -8.85 2.70 15.90
C TRP A 315 -9.24 4.19 15.75
N ARG A 316 -9.40 4.66 14.50
CA ARG A 316 -9.80 6.02 14.11
C ARG A 316 -11.02 5.99 13.19
N SER A 317 -11.99 5.13 13.51
CA SER A 317 -13.17 4.87 12.67
C SER A 317 -13.94 6.14 12.25
N GLU A 318 -13.93 7.19 13.08
CA GLU A 318 -14.55 8.49 12.81
C GLU A 318 -13.94 9.21 11.60
N GLN A 319 -12.72 8.83 11.21
CA GLN A 319 -12.02 9.38 10.05
C GLN A 319 -12.27 8.60 8.78
N THR A 320 -12.98 7.46 8.85
CA THR A 320 -13.21 6.53 7.73
C THR A 320 -11.93 6.28 6.88
N PRO A 321 -10.82 5.84 7.50
CA PRO A 321 -9.52 6.02 6.87
C PRO A 321 -9.00 4.80 6.08
N LEU A 322 -9.77 3.70 6.01
CA LEU A 322 -9.35 2.42 5.43
C LEU A 322 -9.94 2.19 4.03
N LEU A 323 -9.71 1.00 3.47
CA LEU A 323 -10.05 0.64 2.08
C LEU A 323 -11.44 0.00 1.92
N PHE A 324 -12.07 -0.42 3.02
CA PHE A 324 -13.40 -1.03 3.02
C PHE A 324 -14.35 -0.27 3.93
N ASN A 325 -15.59 -0.09 3.49
CA ASN A 325 -16.66 0.46 4.31
C ASN A 325 -17.07 -0.53 5.41
N ASN A 326 -17.89 -0.07 6.34
CA ASN A 326 -18.41 -0.86 7.47
C ASN A 326 -19.15 -2.13 7.04
N ASP A 327 -19.83 -2.09 5.90
CA ASP A 327 -20.56 -3.23 5.33
C ASP A 327 -19.66 -4.22 4.57
N GLY A 328 -18.37 -3.90 4.42
CA GLY A 328 -17.40 -4.69 3.66
C GLY A 328 -17.30 -4.35 2.17
N SER A 329 -18.04 -3.35 1.69
CA SER A 329 -17.92 -2.87 0.32
C SER A 329 -16.57 -2.18 0.09
N LYS A 330 -16.00 -2.37 -1.10
CA LYS A 330 -14.73 -1.76 -1.51
C LYS A 330 -14.93 -0.25 -1.70
N LYS A 331 -14.07 0.58 -1.12
CA LYS A 331 -14.09 2.03 -1.32
C LYS A 331 -13.43 2.43 -2.65
N PRO A 332 -13.61 3.67 -3.13
CA PRO A 332 -12.86 4.20 -4.27
C PRO A 332 -11.34 4.04 -4.11
N ALA A 333 -10.82 4.31 -2.91
CA ALA A 333 -9.41 4.12 -2.57
C ALA A 333 -8.91 2.68 -2.77
N TYR A 334 -9.73 1.66 -2.53
CA TYR A 334 -9.35 0.27 -2.80
C TYR A 334 -8.98 0.07 -4.28
N THR A 335 -9.79 0.62 -5.19
CA THR A 335 -9.58 0.46 -6.64
C THR A 335 -8.34 1.21 -7.06
N ALA A 336 -8.15 2.42 -6.54
CA ALA A 336 -6.96 3.23 -6.79
C ALA A 336 -5.65 2.54 -6.35
N VAL A 337 -5.67 1.84 -5.20
CA VAL A 337 -4.53 1.02 -4.75
C VAL A 337 -4.34 -0.19 -5.66
N LEU A 338 -5.41 -0.93 -5.96
CA LEU A 338 -5.31 -2.15 -6.79
C LEU A 338 -4.77 -1.83 -8.20
N ASP A 339 -5.26 -0.75 -8.82
CA ASP A 339 -4.78 -0.31 -10.13
C ASP A 339 -3.31 0.12 -10.07
N ALA A 340 -2.90 0.87 -9.05
CA ALA A 340 -1.50 1.26 -8.86
C ALA A 340 -0.57 0.05 -8.70
N LEU A 341 -0.99 -0.98 -7.93
CA LEU A 341 -0.22 -2.23 -7.77
C LEU A 341 -0.11 -3.01 -9.09
N ASN A 342 -1.13 -2.98 -9.93
CA ASN A 342 -1.14 -3.61 -11.25
C ASN A 342 -0.40 -2.80 -12.32
N GLY A 343 0.31 -1.73 -11.96
CA GLY A 343 1.05 -0.88 -12.90
C GLY A 343 0.16 0.01 -13.76
N GLY A 344 -1.13 0.14 -13.42
CA GLY A 344 -2.00 1.12 -14.03
C GLY A 344 -1.56 2.53 -13.63
N ASP A 345 -1.41 3.41 -14.62
CA ASP A 345 -1.50 4.82 -14.34
C ASP A 345 -2.90 5.07 -13.80
N SER A 346 -2.99 5.68 -12.61
CA SER A 346 -4.27 6.17 -12.12
C SER A 346 -4.85 7.01 -13.25
N THR A 347 -5.94 6.57 -13.85
CA THR A 347 -6.82 7.45 -14.60
C THR A 347 -7.42 8.38 -13.56
N THR A 348 -6.60 9.29 -13.03
CA THR A 348 -7.06 10.44 -12.26
C THR A 348 -8.00 11.13 -13.24
N PRO A 349 -9.31 11.06 -13.02
CA PRO A 349 -10.23 11.72 -13.92
C PRO A 349 -9.83 13.18 -13.95
N PRO A 350 -9.90 13.86 -15.12
CA PRO A 350 -9.60 15.27 -15.17
C PRO A 350 -10.33 16.00 -14.03
N ALA A 351 -9.57 16.66 -13.15
CA ALA A 351 -10.13 17.45 -12.06
C ALA A 351 -11.02 18.59 -12.63
N GLU A 352 -10.73 18.99 -13.86
CA GLU A 352 -11.57 19.82 -14.72
C GLU A 352 -12.48 18.88 -15.52
N GLY A 353 -13.72 18.68 -15.04
CA GLY A 353 -14.62 17.62 -15.48
C GLY A 353 -14.64 17.32 -16.98
N GLY A 354 -14.85 16.05 -17.32
CA GLY A 354 -14.83 15.54 -18.70
C GLY A 354 -16.07 14.71 -19.04
N GLN A 355 -16.13 14.24 -20.27
CA GLN A 355 -17.22 13.40 -20.74
C GLN A 355 -17.01 11.95 -20.31
N ILE A 356 -18.10 11.26 -19.94
CA ILE A 356 -18.11 9.81 -19.71
C ILE A 356 -18.79 9.16 -20.92
N LYS A 357 -18.01 8.62 -21.85
CA LYS A 357 -18.48 8.07 -23.11
C LYS A 357 -18.62 6.55 -23.05
N GLY A 358 -19.82 6.03 -23.34
CA GLY A 358 -20.08 4.59 -23.42
C GLY A 358 -19.40 3.96 -24.63
N VAL A 359 -18.62 2.90 -24.40
CA VAL A 359 -17.87 2.19 -25.46
C VAL A 359 -18.81 1.59 -26.50
N GLY A 360 -19.92 0.98 -26.08
CA GLY A 360 -20.87 0.33 -26.99
C GLY A 360 -21.71 1.28 -27.83
N SER A 361 -21.97 2.49 -27.34
CA SER A 361 -22.85 3.47 -28.01
C SER A 361 -22.08 4.59 -28.72
N GLY A 362 -20.85 4.88 -28.28
CA GLY A 362 -20.12 6.08 -28.67
C GLY A 362 -20.74 7.38 -28.14
N ARG A 363 -21.73 7.29 -27.25
CA ARG A 363 -22.50 8.40 -26.67
C ARG A 363 -22.10 8.69 -25.24
N CYS A 364 -22.39 9.89 -24.78
CA CYS A 364 -21.98 10.39 -23.48
C CYS A 364 -23.10 10.24 -22.43
N LEU A 365 -22.69 10.06 -21.17
CA LEU A 365 -23.56 10.13 -20.01
C LEU A 365 -24.09 11.56 -19.88
N ASP A 366 -25.41 11.70 -19.99
CA ASP A 366 -26.10 12.97 -20.19
C ASP A 366 -27.20 13.15 -19.17
N VAL A 367 -27.28 14.36 -18.60
CA VAL A 367 -28.45 14.79 -17.85
C VAL A 367 -29.49 15.36 -18.84
N PRO A 368 -30.67 14.73 -18.97
CA PRO A 368 -31.67 15.13 -19.94
C PRO A 368 -32.04 16.62 -19.86
N ASN A 369 -31.98 17.30 -21.00
CA ASN A 369 -32.34 18.72 -21.16
C ASN A 369 -31.59 19.66 -20.20
N ALA A 370 -30.40 19.27 -19.74
CA ALA A 370 -29.63 19.99 -18.73
C ALA A 370 -30.43 20.30 -17.44
N SER A 371 -31.37 19.41 -17.07
CA SER A 371 -32.13 19.52 -15.82
C SER A 371 -31.20 19.54 -14.61
N THR A 372 -31.55 20.34 -13.60
CA THR A 372 -30.88 20.33 -12.29
C THR A 372 -31.78 19.76 -11.19
N ALA A 373 -32.95 19.21 -11.55
CA ALA A 373 -33.90 18.64 -10.61
C ALA A 373 -33.38 17.30 -10.07
N ASP A 374 -33.38 17.18 -8.75
CA ASP A 374 -33.06 15.93 -8.06
C ASP A 374 -34.01 14.81 -8.52
N GLY A 375 -33.42 13.65 -8.78
CA GLY A 375 -34.14 12.51 -9.32
C GLY A 375 -34.26 12.50 -10.84
N THR A 376 -33.61 13.38 -11.59
CA THR A 376 -33.58 13.27 -13.06
C THR A 376 -32.78 12.02 -13.45
N GLN A 377 -33.41 11.03 -14.09
CA GLN A 377 -32.71 9.84 -14.59
C GLN A 377 -31.73 10.21 -15.69
N LEU A 378 -30.54 9.63 -15.67
CA LEU A 378 -29.55 9.85 -16.72
C LEU A 378 -29.84 9.03 -17.97
N GLN A 379 -29.28 9.49 -19.09
CA GLN A 379 -29.41 8.85 -20.38
C GLN A 379 -28.08 8.84 -21.14
N LEU A 380 -28.04 8.10 -22.24
CA LEU A 380 -27.07 8.29 -23.32
C LEU A 380 -27.55 9.39 -24.27
N TRP A 381 -26.64 10.28 -24.63
CA TRP A 381 -26.87 11.29 -25.66
C TRP A 381 -25.61 11.53 -26.49
N ASP A 382 -25.75 12.04 -27.71
CA ASP A 382 -24.61 12.42 -28.55
C ASP A 382 -23.68 13.37 -27.76
N CYS A 383 -22.37 13.13 -27.85
CA CYS A 383 -21.39 13.87 -27.07
C CYS A 383 -21.30 15.33 -27.54
N HIS A 384 -21.41 16.28 -26.60
CA HIS A 384 -21.23 17.72 -26.86
C HIS A 384 -20.65 18.46 -25.64
N SER A 385 -20.20 19.70 -25.83
CA SER A 385 -19.56 20.52 -24.80
C SER A 385 -20.53 21.13 -23.78
N GLY A 386 -21.70 20.51 -23.56
CA GLY A 386 -22.69 21.01 -22.62
C GLY A 386 -22.29 20.66 -21.19
N SER A 387 -22.61 21.55 -20.25
CA SER A 387 -22.34 21.34 -18.81
C SER A 387 -23.02 20.08 -18.25
N ASN A 388 -24.11 19.64 -18.88
CA ASN A 388 -24.88 18.45 -18.54
C ASN A 388 -24.20 17.12 -18.93
N GLN A 389 -23.02 17.18 -19.55
CA GLN A 389 -22.16 16.04 -19.87
C GLN A 389 -20.75 16.17 -19.27
N GLN A 390 -20.50 17.19 -18.44
CA GLN A 390 -19.20 17.37 -17.78
C GLN A 390 -19.24 16.77 -16.38
N TRP A 391 -18.53 15.67 -16.20
CA TRP A 391 -18.46 14.91 -14.97
C TRP A 391 -17.07 15.03 -14.35
N ALA A 392 -17.00 15.58 -13.15
CA ALA A 392 -15.77 15.68 -12.36
C ALA A 392 -15.75 14.56 -11.32
N ALA A 393 -14.72 13.72 -11.33
CA ALA A 393 -14.55 12.75 -10.25
C ALA A 393 -13.86 13.40 -9.06
N THR A 394 -14.31 13.06 -7.86
CA THR A 394 -13.68 13.52 -6.61
C THR A 394 -12.81 12.43 -5.99
N ASP A 395 -11.90 12.81 -5.10
CA ASP A 395 -11.11 11.86 -4.31
C ASP A 395 -11.97 10.97 -3.39
N GLY A 396 -13.19 11.42 -3.06
CA GLY A 396 -14.19 10.64 -2.33
C GLY A 396 -14.95 9.64 -3.22
N GLY A 397 -14.66 9.61 -4.52
CA GLY A 397 -15.26 8.72 -5.53
C GLY A 397 -16.63 9.16 -6.04
N GLU A 398 -17.04 10.40 -5.81
CA GLU A 398 -18.25 10.93 -6.44
C GLU A 398 -17.97 11.25 -7.91
N LEU A 399 -18.99 11.15 -8.76
CA LEU A 399 -18.99 11.71 -10.10
C LEU A 399 -19.95 12.90 -10.12
N ARG A 400 -19.40 14.12 -10.11
CA ARG A 400 -20.16 15.36 -9.96
C ARG A 400 -20.46 16.02 -11.29
N VAL A 401 -21.66 16.55 -11.44
CA VAL A 401 -22.10 17.39 -12.55
C VAL A 401 -22.64 18.72 -11.98
N TYR A 402 -22.47 19.82 -12.71
CA TYR A 402 -22.85 21.18 -12.26
C TYR A 402 -22.16 21.68 -10.98
N GLY A 403 -21.17 20.95 -10.47
CA GLY A 403 -20.41 21.27 -9.25
C GLY A 403 -20.99 20.62 -7.98
N ASP A 404 -22.32 20.64 -7.79
CA ASP A 404 -22.98 20.21 -6.54
C ASP A 404 -24.02 19.07 -6.71
N LYS A 405 -24.19 18.55 -7.93
CA LYS A 405 -24.98 17.35 -8.19
C LYS A 405 -24.08 16.14 -8.37
N CYS A 406 -24.53 15.00 -7.85
CA CYS A 406 -23.80 13.75 -7.87
C CYS A 406 -24.55 12.70 -8.70
N LEU A 407 -23.79 11.85 -9.38
CA LEU A 407 -24.27 10.58 -9.92
C LEU A 407 -24.77 9.72 -8.75
N ASP A 408 -26.06 9.42 -8.74
CA ASP A 408 -26.78 8.85 -7.61
C ASP A 408 -27.53 7.59 -8.03
N ALA A 409 -27.36 6.51 -7.26
CA ALA A 409 -28.16 5.30 -7.40
C ALA A 409 -29.37 5.34 -6.45
N ALA A 410 -30.58 5.23 -7.01
CA ALA A 410 -31.83 5.24 -6.24
C ALA A 410 -32.20 3.87 -5.63
N GLY A 411 -31.26 2.92 -5.61
CA GLY A 411 -31.45 1.56 -5.12
C GLY A 411 -30.19 0.71 -5.34
N THR A 412 -30.18 -0.51 -4.80
CA THR A 412 -29.03 -1.42 -4.85
C THR A 412 -29.23 -2.66 -5.73
N GLY A 413 -30.43 -2.86 -6.28
CA GLY A 413 -30.76 -4.02 -7.11
C GLY A 413 -30.57 -3.77 -8.62
N ASN A 414 -30.58 -4.85 -9.40
CA ASN A 414 -30.63 -4.76 -10.87
C ASN A 414 -31.86 -3.94 -11.31
N GLY A 415 -31.67 -3.05 -12.27
CA GLY A 415 -32.71 -2.13 -12.72
C GLY A 415 -32.86 -0.86 -11.90
N SER A 416 -32.06 -0.69 -10.84
CA SER A 416 -32.11 0.54 -10.04
C SER A 416 -31.78 1.75 -10.91
N LYS A 417 -32.63 2.76 -10.82
CA LYS A 417 -32.47 4.03 -11.53
C LYS A 417 -31.16 4.71 -11.13
N VAL A 418 -30.42 5.18 -12.13
CA VAL A 418 -29.26 6.05 -11.95
C VAL A 418 -29.63 7.46 -12.39
N GLN A 419 -29.41 8.43 -11.51
CA GLN A 419 -29.95 9.78 -11.60
C GLN A 419 -28.93 10.82 -11.13
N ILE A 420 -29.29 12.10 -11.22
CA ILE A 420 -28.64 13.15 -10.43
C ILE A 420 -29.40 13.37 -9.12
N TYR A 421 -28.65 13.65 -8.06
CA TYR A 421 -29.17 14.11 -6.79
C TYR A 421 -28.18 15.09 -6.14
N SER A 422 -28.63 15.91 -5.20
CA SER A 422 -27.74 16.80 -4.43
C SER A 422 -26.65 15.98 -3.72
N CYS A 423 -25.39 16.40 -3.81
CA CYS A 423 -24.29 15.66 -3.20
C CYS A 423 -24.37 15.69 -1.67
N TRP A 424 -24.30 14.52 -1.03
CA TRP A 424 -24.33 14.40 0.44
C TRP A 424 -23.32 13.40 1.00
N GLY A 425 -22.49 12.78 0.14
CA GLY A 425 -21.42 11.87 0.54
C GLY A 425 -21.86 10.42 0.84
N GLY A 426 -23.10 10.06 0.52
CA GLY A 426 -23.60 8.70 0.66
C GLY A 426 -22.90 7.69 -0.26
N ASP A 427 -22.80 6.43 0.16
CA ASP A 427 -22.12 5.39 -0.64
C ASP A 427 -22.88 5.03 -1.93
N ASN A 428 -24.16 5.38 -2.04
CA ASN A 428 -24.93 5.29 -3.29
C ASN A 428 -24.57 6.41 -4.30
N GLN A 429 -23.74 7.38 -3.89
CA GLN A 429 -23.18 8.44 -4.73
C GLN A 429 -21.68 8.24 -5.02
N LYS A 430 -21.08 7.15 -4.51
CA LYS A 430 -19.67 6.82 -4.72
C LYS A 430 -19.51 5.69 -5.72
N TRP A 431 -18.50 5.82 -6.55
CA TRP A 431 -18.26 4.95 -7.70
C TRP A 431 -16.79 4.55 -7.77
N ARG A 432 -16.55 3.31 -8.18
CA ARG A 432 -15.23 2.77 -8.49
C ARG A 432 -15.05 2.76 -10.00
N LEU A 433 -14.04 3.47 -10.48
CA LEU A 433 -13.66 3.48 -11.89
C LEU A 433 -12.62 2.38 -12.07
N ASN A 434 -13.02 1.25 -12.67
CA ASN A 434 -12.12 0.11 -12.85
C ASN A 434 -11.35 0.25 -14.17
N SER A 435 -10.16 -0.36 -14.23
CA SER A 435 -9.28 -0.36 -15.40
C SER A 435 -9.84 -1.04 -16.66
N ASP A 436 -10.88 -1.88 -16.52
CA ASP A 436 -11.61 -2.48 -17.66
C ASP A 436 -12.66 -1.53 -18.30
N GLY A 437 -12.78 -0.31 -17.76
CA GLY A 437 -13.73 0.72 -18.18
C GLY A 437 -15.10 0.61 -17.50
N SER A 438 -15.32 -0.35 -16.60
CA SER A 438 -16.56 -0.42 -15.83
C SER A 438 -16.59 0.62 -14.70
N ILE A 439 -17.78 1.17 -14.44
CA ILE A 439 -18.05 2.10 -13.35
C ILE A 439 -18.98 1.39 -12.37
N VAL A 440 -18.51 1.09 -11.15
CA VAL A 440 -19.24 0.27 -10.18
C VAL A 440 -19.69 1.09 -8.98
N GLY A 441 -20.97 1.05 -8.64
CA GLY A 441 -21.50 1.70 -7.44
C GLY A 441 -20.92 1.06 -6.17
N VAL A 442 -20.42 1.87 -5.24
CA VAL A 442 -19.78 1.39 -4.00
C VAL A 442 -20.79 0.61 -3.14
N GLN A 443 -21.96 1.19 -2.87
CA GLN A 443 -22.99 0.56 -2.04
C GLN A 443 -23.60 -0.71 -2.69
N SER A 444 -23.82 -0.70 -4.00
CA SER A 444 -24.55 -1.78 -4.68
C SER A 444 -23.65 -2.92 -5.16
N GLY A 445 -22.37 -2.63 -5.46
CA GLY A 445 -21.49 -3.56 -6.17
C GLY A 445 -21.90 -3.79 -7.63
N LEU A 446 -22.84 -3.01 -8.16
CA LEU A 446 -23.38 -3.13 -9.53
C LEU A 446 -22.76 -2.11 -10.48
N CYS A 447 -22.72 -2.46 -11.77
CA CYS A 447 -22.16 -1.64 -12.83
C CYS A 447 -23.19 -0.61 -13.35
N LEU A 448 -22.69 0.55 -13.76
CA LEU A 448 -23.39 1.52 -14.58
C LEU A 448 -23.69 0.90 -15.95
N ASP A 449 -24.97 0.78 -16.29
CA ASP A 449 -25.47 -0.02 -17.41
C ASP A 449 -26.44 0.78 -18.27
N ALA A 450 -26.20 0.82 -19.58
CA ALA A 450 -27.18 1.34 -20.54
C ALA A 450 -28.28 0.29 -20.78
N VAL A 451 -29.52 0.66 -20.44
CA VAL A 451 -30.68 -0.24 -20.37
C VAL A 451 -30.86 -1.02 -21.66
N GLY A 452 -30.91 -2.36 -21.53
CA GLY A 452 -31.22 -3.26 -22.65
C GLY A 452 -30.19 -3.25 -23.78
N ASN A 453 -28.93 -2.88 -23.50
CA ASN A 453 -27.89 -2.61 -24.50
C ASN A 453 -28.28 -1.51 -25.51
N GLY A 454 -29.19 -0.60 -25.12
CA GLY A 454 -29.58 0.52 -25.97
C GLY A 454 -28.38 1.41 -26.30
N THR A 455 -28.32 1.88 -27.54
CA THR A 455 -27.22 2.75 -28.02
C THR A 455 -27.71 4.08 -28.53
N ALA A 456 -29.03 4.29 -28.63
CA ALA A 456 -29.63 5.50 -29.17
C ALA A 456 -29.68 6.63 -28.12
N ASN A 457 -29.82 7.87 -28.60
CA ASN A 457 -30.16 9.02 -27.76
C ASN A 457 -31.43 8.71 -26.94
N GLY A 458 -31.39 9.03 -25.64
CA GLY A 458 -32.49 8.76 -24.72
C GLY A 458 -32.46 7.36 -24.08
N THR A 459 -31.49 6.51 -24.40
CA THR A 459 -31.31 5.25 -23.69
C THR A 459 -31.02 5.55 -22.22
N GLN A 460 -31.90 5.11 -21.31
CA GLN A 460 -31.74 5.34 -19.88
C GLN A 460 -30.56 4.56 -19.29
N ILE A 461 -30.04 5.07 -18.19
CA ILE A 461 -29.00 4.41 -17.39
C ILE A 461 -29.59 3.78 -16.13
N GLN A 462 -29.10 2.61 -15.78
CA GLN A 462 -29.48 1.82 -14.61
C GLN A 462 -28.24 1.22 -13.91
N LEU A 463 -28.45 0.60 -12.77
CA LEU A 463 -27.53 -0.37 -12.20
C LEU A 463 -27.86 -1.78 -12.67
N TYR A 464 -26.83 -2.56 -13.00
CA TYR A 464 -26.99 -3.97 -13.32
C TYR A 464 -25.76 -4.79 -12.93
N THR A 465 -25.93 -6.11 -12.85
CA THR A 465 -24.83 -7.05 -12.59
C THR A 465 -23.74 -6.85 -13.63
N CYS A 466 -22.51 -6.68 -13.16
CA CYS A 466 -21.35 -6.49 -14.02
C CYS A 466 -21.14 -7.70 -14.94
N SER A 467 -21.04 -7.46 -16.24
CA SER A 467 -21.04 -8.52 -17.28
C SER A 467 -19.90 -8.40 -18.28
N ASN A 468 -19.05 -7.35 -18.17
CA ASN A 468 -18.07 -6.94 -19.18
C ASN A 468 -18.68 -6.58 -20.55
N GLY A 469 -20.01 -6.41 -20.62
CA GLY A 469 -20.72 -5.97 -21.81
C GLY A 469 -20.29 -4.58 -22.26
N SER A 470 -20.34 -4.30 -23.56
CA SER A 470 -19.96 -2.99 -24.11
C SER A 470 -20.86 -1.85 -23.63
N ASN A 471 -22.07 -2.15 -23.16
CA ASN A 471 -23.03 -1.21 -22.58
C ASN A 471 -22.71 -0.83 -21.12
N GLN A 472 -21.71 -1.49 -20.51
CA GLN A 472 -21.22 -1.24 -19.15
C GLN A 472 -19.77 -0.74 -19.12
N ARG A 473 -19.18 -0.49 -20.29
CA ARG A 473 -17.82 0.05 -20.42
C ARG A 473 -17.84 1.49 -20.87
N TRP A 474 -16.99 2.30 -20.25
CA TRP A 474 -16.96 3.74 -20.38
C TRP A 474 -15.51 4.22 -20.54
N THR A 475 -15.33 5.29 -21.29
CA THR A 475 -14.06 6.02 -21.41
C THR A 475 -14.28 7.44 -20.92
N LEU A 476 -13.41 7.92 -20.04
CA LEU A 476 -13.37 9.32 -19.64
C LEU A 476 -12.54 10.10 -20.66
N THR A 477 -13.10 11.17 -21.23
CA THR A 477 -12.50 11.94 -22.32
C THR A 477 -12.64 13.44 -22.13
#